data_AF-A0A1M6X376-F1
#
_entry.id   AF-A0A1M6X376-F1
#
_cell.length_a   1.000
_cell.length_b   1.000
_cell.length_c   1.000
_cell.angle_alpha   90.00
_cell.angle_beta   90.00
_cell.angle_gamma   90.00
#
_symmetry.space_group_name_H-M   'P 1'
#
loop_
_entity.id
_entity.type
_entity.pdbx_description
1 polymer ?
#
loop_
_entity_poly.entity_id
_entity_poly.type
_entity_poly.pdbx_seq_one_letter_code
_entity_poly.pdbx_strand_id
1 'polypeptide(L)'
;MTTTARDIINKLIQQQAIQQQWAAQHFEIMEDGHFSAIAINGKQCVLAPYPEFSALIYRGQNQYYEPCKSSLYRTSLSKIERFIAEMRIAEFHILLSSHPAVIDFASWSVMGLRIKIDFEGLAQHFGLATQLIDFTSNPLIAAFFACCEYDRKSKSYKPILQSTQKGVFYTYFEAADVGDPTGPKIPHSSIVGLQPLRRPAEQYAWCYRLPKRASLNSRPFLTCTPFLHDRRVSIKVFERFEGGEQLFPSDPLAEKALHISLTKKFSQNAFQMAMAKHGKKMKQGSTLNALKRKGIAIINTPTVAFSETEQQEISKDWDARKPYLFSRIHFRKACPVYASADDSL
;
A
#
# COMPACT_ATOMS: atom_id res chain seq x y z
N MET A 1 12.99 -8.31 -31.29
CA MET A 1 11.53 -8.29 -31.12
C MET A 1 11.18 -7.13 -30.20
N THR A 2 10.14 -6.38 -30.52
CA THR A 2 9.67 -5.26 -29.70
C THR A 2 8.66 -5.79 -28.69
N THR A 3 9.02 -5.80 -27.40
CA THR A 3 8.14 -6.29 -26.33
C THR A 3 6.94 -5.36 -26.15
N THR A 4 5.72 -5.89 -26.25
CA THR A 4 4.49 -5.15 -25.99
C THR A 4 4.02 -5.34 -24.54
N ALA A 5 3.14 -4.47 -24.05
CA ALA A 5 2.46 -4.66 -22.76
C ALA A 5 1.75 -6.02 -22.70
N ARG A 6 1.11 -6.44 -23.81
CA ARG A 6 0.37 -7.70 -23.89
C ARG A 6 1.27 -8.91 -23.66
N ASP A 7 2.46 -8.92 -24.25
CA ASP A 7 3.42 -10.02 -24.11
C ASP A 7 3.86 -10.17 -22.65
N ILE A 8 4.14 -9.05 -21.99
CA ILE A 8 4.54 -9.03 -20.57
C ILE A 8 3.38 -9.51 -19.70
N ILE A 9 2.18 -8.97 -19.88
CA ILE A 9 1.00 -9.33 -19.09
C ILE A 9 0.72 -10.83 -19.20
N ASN A 10 0.69 -11.37 -20.41
CA ASN A 10 0.47 -12.80 -20.63
C ASN A 10 1.53 -13.66 -19.94
N LYS A 11 2.80 -13.28 -20.05
CA LYS A 11 3.90 -13.99 -19.39
C LYS A 11 3.74 -13.97 -17.87
N LEU A 12 3.44 -12.82 -17.26
CA LEU A 12 3.30 -12.69 -15.81
C LEU A 12 2.09 -13.48 -15.28
N ILE A 13 0.95 -13.43 -15.99
CA ILE A 13 -0.23 -14.23 -15.66
C ILE A 13 0.09 -15.72 -15.74
N GLN A 14 0.76 -16.18 -16.80
CA GLN A 14 1.15 -17.58 -16.95
C GLN A 14 2.10 -18.03 -15.84
N GLN A 15 3.09 -17.20 -15.48
CA GLN A 15 4.01 -17.50 -14.37
C GLN A 15 3.26 -17.62 -13.04
N GLN A 16 2.33 -16.71 -12.76
CA GLN A 16 1.50 -16.77 -11.57
C GLN A 16 0.61 -18.01 -11.57
N ALA A 17 0.01 -18.37 -12.70
CA ALA A 17 -0.82 -19.57 -12.83
C ALA A 17 -0.03 -20.86 -12.56
N ILE A 18 1.21 -20.96 -13.04
CA ILE A 18 2.10 -22.11 -12.76
C ILE A 18 2.40 -22.21 -11.25
N GLN A 19 2.72 -21.08 -10.60
CA GLN A 19 2.96 -21.05 -9.15
C GLN A 19 1.70 -21.48 -8.37
N GLN A 20 0.52 -21.03 -8.80
CA GLN A 20 -0.74 -21.41 -8.18
C GLN A 20 -1.11 -22.87 -8.42
N GLN A 21 -0.80 -23.43 -9.59
CA GLN A 21 -1.00 -24.84 -9.85
C GLN A 21 -0.14 -25.71 -8.93
N TRP A 22 1.12 -25.31 -8.70
CA TRP A 22 1.96 -25.98 -7.69
C TRP A 22 1.33 -25.87 -6.30
N ALA A 23 0.85 -24.69 -5.89
CA ALA A 23 0.20 -24.52 -4.60
C ALA A 23 -1.07 -25.40 -4.47
N ALA A 24 -1.90 -25.46 -5.51
CA ALA A 24 -3.12 -26.28 -5.56
C ALA A 24 -2.88 -27.79 -5.42
N GLN A 25 -1.69 -28.27 -5.82
CA GLN A 25 -1.32 -29.67 -5.62
C GLN A 25 -0.98 -30.00 -4.16
N HIS A 26 -0.64 -28.99 -3.35
CA HIS A 26 -0.13 -29.19 -1.99
C HIS A 26 -1.04 -28.57 -0.91
N PHE A 27 -1.93 -27.64 -1.28
CA PHE A 27 -2.78 -26.86 -0.37
C PHE A 27 -4.16 -26.57 -0.99
N GLU A 28 -5.19 -26.44 -0.15
CA GLU A 28 -6.51 -25.92 -0.58
C GLU A 28 -6.42 -24.45 -1.01
N ILE A 29 -6.37 -24.15 -2.30
CA ILE A 29 -6.09 -22.78 -2.75
C ILE A 29 -7.17 -21.76 -2.39
N MET A 30 -6.71 -20.55 -2.09
CA MET A 30 -7.53 -19.38 -1.91
C MET A 30 -8.07 -18.87 -3.25
N GLU A 31 -9.32 -18.40 -3.26
CA GLU A 31 -9.96 -17.81 -4.45
C GLU A 31 -9.51 -16.36 -4.71
N ASP A 32 -9.70 -15.89 -5.95
CA ASP A 32 -9.45 -14.49 -6.29
C ASP A 32 -10.37 -13.57 -5.47
N GLY A 33 -9.82 -12.47 -4.96
CA GLY A 33 -10.53 -11.53 -4.09
C GLY A 33 -10.51 -11.90 -2.61
N HIS A 34 -9.89 -13.02 -2.22
CA HIS A 34 -9.72 -13.45 -0.83
C HIS A 34 -8.34 -13.09 -0.26
N PHE A 35 -8.21 -13.21 1.07
CA PHE A 35 -7.02 -12.81 1.82
C PHE A 35 -6.57 -13.85 2.84
N SER A 36 -5.28 -14.14 2.93
CA SER A 36 -4.69 -15.02 3.95
C SER A 36 -4.19 -14.20 5.14
N ALA A 37 -4.57 -14.60 6.36
CA ALA A 37 -3.99 -14.05 7.58
C ALA A 37 -2.57 -14.62 7.80
N ILE A 38 -1.56 -13.76 7.71
CA ILE A 38 -0.15 -14.11 7.88
C ILE A 38 0.36 -13.49 9.19
N ALA A 39 0.83 -14.34 10.10
CA ALA A 39 1.47 -13.89 11.33
C ALA A 39 2.76 -13.12 11.00
N ILE A 40 2.89 -11.90 11.52
CA ILE A 40 4.12 -11.09 11.39
C ILE A 40 4.94 -11.10 12.68
N ASN A 41 4.34 -11.51 13.79
CA ASN A 41 4.96 -11.79 15.08
C ASN A 41 3.94 -12.52 15.98
N GLY A 42 4.33 -12.87 17.20
CA GLY A 42 3.46 -13.56 18.17
C GLY A 42 2.25 -12.76 18.69
N LYS A 43 2.01 -11.53 18.21
CA LYS A 43 0.88 -10.67 18.63
C LYS A 43 0.02 -10.19 17.47
N GLN A 44 0.55 -10.16 16.26
CA GLN A 44 -0.10 -9.52 15.12
C GLN A 44 -0.01 -10.35 13.84
N CYS A 45 -1.04 -10.21 13.01
CA CYS A 45 -1.08 -10.69 11.64
C CYS A 45 -1.39 -9.55 10.66
N VAL A 46 -1.10 -9.79 9.38
CA VAL A 46 -1.55 -9.00 8.23
C VAL A 46 -2.44 -9.86 7.35
N LEU A 47 -3.29 -9.24 6.54
CA LEU A 47 -4.21 -9.94 5.64
C LEU A 47 -3.70 -9.82 4.20
N ALA A 48 -2.94 -10.82 3.75
CA ALA A 48 -2.29 -10.85 2.45
C ALA A 48 -3.28 -11.14 1.31
N PRO A 49 -3.30 -10.35 0.23
CA PRO A 49 -4.19 -10.59 -0.90
C PRO A 49 -3.78 -11.85 -1.67
N TYR A 50 -4.74 -12.44 -2.38
CA TYR A 50 -4.49 -13.41 -3.44
C TYR A 50 -3.38 -12.93 -4.41
N PRO A 51 -2.58 -13.83 -4.99
CA PRO A 51 -2.49 -15.25 -4.68
C PRO A 51 -1.72 -15.54 -3.40
N GLU A 52 -2.15 -16.59 -2.69
CA GLU A 52 -1.36 -17.16 -1.61
C GLU A 52 -0.04 -17.74 -2.17
N PHE A 53 1.05 -17.65 -1.40
CA PHE A 53 2.37 -18.16 -1.78
C PHE A 53 3.01 -17.50 -3.01
N SER A 54 2.57 -16.31 -3.41
CA SER A 54 3.25 -15.58 -4.48
C SER A 54 4.58 -15.01 -3.99
N ALA A 55 5.67 -15.50 -4.56
CA ALA A 55 7.01 -15.00 -4.29
C ALA A 55 7.32 -13.68 -5.02
N LEU A 56 6.49 -13.30 -5.99
CA LEU A 56 6.71 -12.14 -6.86
C LEU A 56 5.62 -11.10 -6.63
N ILE A 57 6.03 -9.84 -6.56
CA ILE A 57 5.10 -8.70 -6.63
C ILE A 57 5.47 -7.78 -7.80
N TYR A 58 4.47 -7.07 -8.30
CA TYR A 58 4.53 -6.34 -9.55
C TYR A 58 4.26 -4.85 -9.36
N ARG A 59 4.85 -4.03 -10.22
CA ARG A 59 4.51 -2.60 -10.35
C ARG A 59 4.56 -2.19 -11.81
N GLY A 60 3.51 -1.55 -12.28
CA GLY A 60 3.50 -0.88 -13.58
C GLY A 60 3.74 0.61 -13.46
N GLN A 61 4.45 1.18 -14.43
CA GLN A 61 4.54 2.64 -14.60
C GLN A 61 4.38 2.98 -16.08
N ASN A 62 3.65 4.05 -16.35
CA ASN A 62 3.43 4.56 -17.70
C ASN A 62 4.70 5.03 -18.42
N GLN A 63 5.76 5.30 -17.67
CA GLN A 63 7.08 5.59 -18.20
C GLN A 63 8.18 5.16 -17.23
N TYR A 64 9.41 5.03 -17.75
CA TYR A 64 10.60 4.90 -16.91
C TYR A 64 10.95 6.23 -16.24
N TYR A 65 11.20 6.21 -14.94
CA TYR A 65 11.65 7.36 -14.18
C TYR A 65 13.06 7.10 -13.64
N GLU A 66 14.02 7.98 -13.94
CA GLU A 66 15.37 7.92 -13.39
C GLU A 66 15.74 9.24 -12.70
N PRO A 67 16.00 9.24 -11.38
CA PRO A 67 15.83 8.12 -10.46
C PRO A 67 14.36 7.85 -10.13
N CYS A 68 14.00 6.58 -9.92
CA CYS A 68 12.67 6.21 -9.43
C CYS A 68 12.60 6.36 -7.90
N LYS A 69 11.97 7.43 -7.43
CA LYS A 69 11.84 7.79 -6.00
C LYS A 69 10.39 7.65 -5.50
N SER A 70 10.22 7.43 -4.20
CA SER A 70 8.93 7.51 -3.51
C SER A 70 8.42 8.94 -3.41
N SER A 71 7.12 9.12 -3.16
CA SER A 71 6.47 10.45 -3.17
C SER A 71 7.13 11.45 -2.19
N LEU A 72 7.65 10.98 -1.05
CA LEU A 72 8.39 11.78 -0.08
C LEU A 72 9.78 12.25 -0.56
N TYR A 73 10.40 11.55 -1.53
CA TYR A 73 11.76 11.80 -1.98
C TYR A 73 11.88 12.23 -3.45
N ARG A 74 10.77 12.26 -4.20
CA ARG A 74 10.74 12.75 -5.60
C ARG A 74 11.11 14.23 -5.72
N THR A 75 10.71 15.03 -4.74
CA THR A 75 11.13 16.42 -4.64
C THR A 75 12.29 16.52 -3.65
N SER A 76 13.25 17.42 -3.91
CA SER A 76 14.39 17.69 -3.02
C SER A 76 13.97 18.41 -1.73
N LEU A 77 13.03 17.81 -0.99
CA LEU A 77 12.45 18.36 0.23
C LEU A 77 13.53 18.56 1.28
N SER A 78 13.47 19.70 1.97
CA SER A 78 14.26 19.97 3.16
C SER A 78 13.89 19.01 4.30
N LYS A 79 14.72 18.98 5.37
CA LYS A 79 14.40 18.18 6.56
C LYS A 79 13.07 18.59 7.18
N ILE A 80 12.75 19.88 7.19
CA ILE A 80 11.49 20.37 7.75
C ILE A 80 10.30 20.00 6.86
N GLU A 81 10.42 20.01 5.53
CA GLU A 81 9.34 19.58 4.63
C GLU A 81 9.01 18.10 4.74
N ARG A 82 10.02 17.24 4.96
CA ARG A 82 9.76 15.83 5.29
C ARG A 82 9.06 15.67 6.63
N PHE A 83 9.47 16.43 7.64
CA PHE A 83 8.79 16.45 8.94
C PHE A 83 7.32 16.90 8.81
N ILE A 84 7.03 17.87 7.93
CA ILE A 84 5.65 18.29 7.64
C ILE A 84 4.86 17.15 6.96
N ALA A 85 5.46 16.40 6.03
CA ALA A 85 4.81 15.23 5.45
C ALA A 85 4.51 14.15 6.51
N GLU A 86 5.41 13.93 7.47
CA GLU A 86 5.16 13.02 8.60
C GLU A 86 4.04 13.51 9.52
N MET A 87 3.93 14.82 9.77
CA MET A 87 2.79 15.39 10.52
C MET A 87 1.47 15.19 9.77
N ARG A 88 1.45 15.23 8.44
CA ARG A 88 0.24 14.91 7.66
C ARG A 88 -0.19 13.46 7.82
N ILE A 89 0.77 12.53 7.81
CA ILE A 89 0.48 11.12 8.09
C ILE A 89 -0.06 10.96 9.52
N ALA A 90 0.49 11.72 10.49
CA ALA A 90 0.01 11.70 11.87
C ALA A 90 -1.42 12.28 12.02
N GLU A 91 -1.74 13.39 11.36
CA GLU A 91 -3.12 13.92 11.29
C GLU A 91 -4.08 12.88 10.70
N PHE A 92 -3.66 12.21 9.62
CA PHE A 92 -4.46 11.18 8.98
C PHE A 92 -4.68 9.98 9.90
N HIS A 93 -3.67 9.56 10.65
CA HIS A 93 -3.82 8.55 11.69
C HIS A 93 -4.82 9.01 12.76
N ILE A 94 -4.67 10.20 13.32
CA ILE A 94 -5.59 10.73 14.34
C ILE A 94 -7.04 10.75 13.84
N LEU A 95 -7.25 11.20 12.59
CA LEU A 95 -8.56 11.15 11.94
C LEU A 95 -9.09 9.71 11.90
N LEU A 96 -8.29 8.76 11.40
CA LEU A 96 -8.68 7.35 11.31
C LEU A 96 -8.92 6.69 12.66
N SER A 97 -8.30 7.15 13.75
CA SER A 97 -8.59 6.67 15.10
C SER A 97 -10.02 6.97 15.56
N SER A 98 -10.72 7.90 14.91
CA SER A 98 -12.14 8.19 15.13
C SER A 98 -13.08 7.55 14.09
N HIS A 99 -12.54 6.79 13.13
CA HIS A 99 -13.33 6.21 12.04
C HIS A 99 -14.01 4.90 12.51
N PRO A 100 -15.35 4.78 12.45
CA PRO A 100 -16.08 3.61 12.97
C PRO A 100 -15.55 2.25 12.49
N ALA A 101 -15.36 2.07 11.18
CA ALA A 101 -14.79 0.84 10.63
C ALA A 101 -13.37 0.52 11.13
N VAL A 102 -12.54 1.54 11.37
CA VAL A 102 -11.16 1.35 11.85
C VAL A 102 -11.18 0.92 13.31
N ILE A 103 -12.05 1.51 14.12
CA ILE A 103 -12.22 1.15 15.54
C ILE A 103 -12.67 -0.30 15.67
N ASP A 104 -13.73 -0.70 14.94
CA ASP A 104 -14.22 -2.07 14.97
C ASP A 104 -13.17 -3.06 14.46
N PHE A 105 -12.56 -2.80 13.30
CA PHE A 105 -11.51 -3.65 12.73
C PHE A 105 -10.29 -3.79 13.64
N ALA A 106 -9.92 -2.76 14.42
CA ALA A 106 -8.81 -2.82 15.37
C ALA A 106 -9.05 -3.80 16.53
N SER A 107 -10.31 -4.18 16.78
CA SER A 107 -10.70 -5.18 17.78
C SER A 107 -10.65 -6.61 17.23
N TRP A 108 -10.59 -6.78 15.92
CA TRP A 108 -10.61 -8.10 15.29
C TRP A 108 -9.30 -8.86 15.54
N SER A 109 -9.44 -10.18 15.63
CA SER A 109 -8.30 -11.09 15.70
C SER A 109 -8.56 -12.32 14.84
N VAL A 110 -7.48 -12.85 14.26
CA VAL A 110 -7.48 -14.12 13.52
C VAL A 110 -6.45 -15.01 14.19
N MET A 111 -6.87 -16.21 14.61
CA MET A 111 -6.01 -17.14 15.37
C MET A 111 -5.40 -16.52 16.65
N GLY A 112 -6.13 -15.63 17.33
CA GLY A 112 -5.64 -14.93 18.53
C GLY A 112 -4.61 -13.82 18.25
N LEU A 113 -4.30 -13.54 16.99
CA LEU A 113 -3.41 -12.45 16.58
C LEU A 113 -4.25 -11.25 16.15
N ARG A 114 -3.90 -10.06 16.64
CA ARG A 114 -4.57 -8.82 16.24
C ARG A 114 -4.19 -8.45 14.81
N ILE A 115 -5.17 -7.97 14.04
CA ILE A 115 -4.90 -7.54 12.67
C ILE A 115 -4.17 -6.18 12.71
N LYS A 116 -3.03 -6.08 12.01
CA LYS A 116 -2.26 -4.82 11.92
C LYS A 116 -2.97 -3.85 10.96
N ILE A 117 -3.26 -2.65 11.47
CA ILE A 117 -3.68 -1.51 10.63
C ILE A 117 -2.44 -0.74 10.16
N ASP A 118 -2.24 -0.65 8.85
CA ASP A 118 -1.08 0.05 8.28
C ASP A 118 -1.42 1.51 7.93
N PHE A 119 -1.36 2.40 8.93
CA PHE A 119 -1.70 3.82 8.74
C PHE A 119 -0.81 4.53 7.70
N GLU A 120 0.45 4.12 7.50
CA GLU A 120 1.31 4.71 6.47
C GLU A 120 0.91 4.21 5.07
N GLY A 121 0.63 2.91 4.93
CA GLY A 121 0.08 2.33 3.70
C GLY A 121 -1.26 2.98 3.32
N LEU A 122 -2.17 3.12 4.29
CA LEU A 122 -3.43 3.84 4.08
C LEU A 122 -3.17 5.29 3.64
N ALA A 123 -2.31 6.03 4.34
CA ALA A 123 -1.97 7.40 3.95
C ALA A 123 -1.48 7.51 2.49
N GLN A 124 -0.64 6.57 2.04
CA GLN A 124 -0.14 6.50 0.66
C GLN A 124 -1.28 6.30 -0.36
N HIS A 125 -2.21 5.37 -0.11
CA HIS A 125 -3.38 5.12 -0.97
C HIS A 125 -4.38 6.28 -1.03
N PHE A 126 -4.31 7.20 -0.06
CA PHE A 126 -5.09 8.45 -0.04
C PHE A 126 -4.28 9.68 -0.47
N GLY A 127 -3.12 9.46 -1.08
CA GLY A 127 -2.35 10.52 -1.77
C GLY A 127 -1.42 11.33 -0.87
N LEU A 128 -1.22 10.95 0.39
CA LEU A 128 -0.24 11.59 1.27
C LEU A 128 1.18 11.11 0.90
N ALA A 129 2.14 12.02 1.00
CA ALA A 129 3.52 11.71 0.65
C ALA A 129 4.16 10.79 1.70
N THR A 130 4.61 9.61 1.27
CA THR A 130 5.29 8.61 2.11
C THR A 130 6.58 8.13 1.46
N GLN A 131 7.38 7.35 2.19
CA GLN A 131 8.55 6.70 1.61
C GLN A 131 8.23 5.39 0.89
N LEU A 132 6.96 4.99 0.85
CA LEU A 132 6.49 3.77 0.21
C LEU A 132 6.40 3.93 -1.30
N ILE A 133 6.54 2.82 -2.00
CA ILE A 133 6.24 2.66 -3.43
C ILE A 133 5.21 1.55 -3.58
N ASP A 134 4.15 1.83 -4.32
CA ASP A 134 3.05 0.89 -4.50
C ASP A 134 3.49 -0.29 -5.39
N PHE A 135 3.22 -1.50 -4.90
CA PHE A 135 3.31 -2.76 -5.61
C PHE A 135 2.00 -3.52 -5.44
N THR A 136 1.81 -4.57 -6.22
CA THR A 136 0.61 -5.41 -6.17
C THR A 136 1.00 -6.86 -6.42
N SER A 137 0.28 -7.79 -5.79
CA SER A 137 0.40 -9.21 -6.14
C SER A 137 -0.33 -9.56 -7.44
N ASN A 138 -1.10 -8.64 -8.03
CA ASN A 138 -1.89 -8.88 -9.24
C ASN A 138 -1.25 -8.22 -10.48
N PRO A 139 -0.77 -8.99 -11.48
CA PRO A 139 -0.12 -8.44 -12.67
C PRO A 139 -1.05 -7.59 -13.54
N LEU A 140 -2.38 -7.81 -13.51
CA LEU A 140 -3.34 -6.98 -14.23
C LEU A 140 -3.49 -5.59 -13.60
N ILE A 141 -3.44 -5.51 -12.27
CA ILE A 141 -3.46 -4.23 -11.56
C ILE A 141 -2.17 -3.44 -11.86
N ALA A 142 -1.02 -4.13 -11.90
CA ALA A 142 0.22 -3.51 -12.37
C ALA A 142 0.06 -3.01 -13.83
N ALA A 143 -0.58 -3.79 -14.70
CA ALA A 143 -0.86 -3.37 -16.07
C ALA A 143 -1.73 -2.12 -16.16
N PHE A 144 -2.72 -1.97 -15.29
CA PHE A 144 -3.54 -0.76 -15.21
C PHE A 144 -2.67 0.48 -14.98
N PHE A 145 -1.79 0.45 -13.98
CA PHE A 145 -0.87 1.55 -13.72
C PHE A 145 0.21 1.75 -14.79
N ALA A 146 0.50 0.71 -15.59
CA ALA A 146 1.44 0.80 -16.70
C ALA A 146 0.80 1.40 -17.96
N CYS A 147 -0.49 1.15 -18.21
CA CYS A 147 -1.16 1.50 -19.46
C CYS A 147 -2.17 2.65 -19.34
N CYS A 148 -2.42 3.12 -18.11
CA CYS A 148 -3.29 4.26 -17.83
C CYS A 148 -2.51 5.38 -17.15
N GLU A 149 -2.99 6.61 -17.30
CA GLU A 149 -2.48 7.78 -16.60
C GLU A 149 -3.59 8.47 -15.81
N TYR A 150 -3.22 9.09 -14.69
CA TYR A 150 -4.16 9.83 -13.86
C TYR A 150 -4.24 11.29 -14.31
N ASP A 151 -5.41 11.73 -14.77
CA ASP A 151 -5.68 13.12 -15.08
C ASP A 151 -6.13 13.87 -13.82
N ARG A 152 -5.28 14.77 -13.35
CA ARG A 152 -5.54 15.59 -12.16
C ARG A 152 -6.70 16.56 -12.34
N LYS A 153 -7.03 16.97 -13.58
CA LYS A 153 -8.13 17.91 -13.84
C LYS A 153 -9.48 17.23 -13.69
N SER A 154 -9.66 16.08 -14.35
CA SER A 154 -10.88 15.28 -14.22
C SER A 154 -10.89 14.40 -12.97
N LYS A 155 -9.78 14.33 -12.23
CA LYS A 155 -9.57 13.46 -11.06
C LYS A 155 -9.83 11.97 -11.36
N SER A 156 -9.55 11.54 -12.59
CA SER A 156 -9.87 10.20 -13.09
C SER A 156 -8.70 9.62 -13.89
N TYR A 157 -8.70 8.31 -14.07
CA TYR A 157 -7.76 7.66 -14.98
C TYR A 157 -8.22 7.79 -16.44
N LYS A 158 -7.25 7.73 -17.36
CA LYS A 158 -7.47 7.64 -18.81
C LYS A 158 -6.50 6.61 -19.41
N PRO A 159 -6.93 5.84 -20.43
CA PRO A 159 -6.02 4.94 -21.13
C PRO A 159 -5.00 5.74 -21.95
N ILE A 160 -3.76 5.26 -22.00
CA ILE A 160 -2.71 5.88 -22.82
C ILE A 160 -2.94 5.48 -24.27
N LEU A 161 -3.41 6.43 -25.08
CA LEU A 161 -3.74 6.21 -26.48
C LEU A 161 -2.52 6.30 -27.40
N GLN A 162 -1.58 7.18 -27.05
CA GLN A 162 -0.33 7.42 -27.77
C GLN A 162 0.73 7.88 -26.77
N SER A 163 1.95 7.39 -26.90
CA SER A 163 3.08 7.83 -26.06
C SER A 163 4.39 7.65 -26.81
N THR A 164 5.29 8.62 -26.70
CA THR A 164 6.68 8.51 -27.16
C THR A 164 7.58 7.86 -26.11
N GLN A 165 7.11 7.77 -24.85
CA GLN A 165 7.83 7.17 -23.74
C GLN A 165 7.52 5.67 -23.66
N LYS A 166 8.50 4.87 -23.24
CA LYS A 166 8.29 3.45 -22.96
C LYS A 166 7.69 3.28 -21.56
N GLY A 167 6.59 2.54 -21.45
CA GLY A 167 6.12 2.05 -20.16
C GLY A 167 7.06 0.99 -19.59
N VAL A 168 6.94 0.70 -18.29
CA VAL A 168 7.78 -0.28 -17.61
C VAL A 168 6.99 -1.15 -16.63
N PHE A 169 7.31 -2.43 -16.61
CA PHE A 169 6.90 -3.37 -15.56
C PHE A 169 8.09 -3.71 -14.69
N TYR A 170 7.90 -3.56 -13.39
CA TYR A 170 8.81 -4.04 -12.37
C TYR A 170 8.27 -5.34 -11.80
N THR A 171 9.15 -6.34 -11.69
CA THR A 171 8.90 -7.58 -10.96
C THR A 171 9.93 -7.67 -9.84
N TYR A 172 9.46 -7.83 -8.61
CA TYR A 172 10.31 -7.93 -7.43
C TYR A 172 10.17 -9.31 -6.81
N PHE A 173 11.30 -9.99 -6.61
CA PHE A 173 11.35 -11.28 -5.92
C PHE A 173 11.43 -11.06 -4.41
N GLU A 174 10.25 -11.03 -3.80
CA GLU A 174 10.04 -10.63 -2.42
C GLU A 174 10.63 -11.64 -1.44
N ALA A 175 10.43 -12.94 -1.68
CA ALA A 175 10.92 -13.98 -0.79
C ALA A 175 12.45 -14.02 -0.69
N ALA A 176 13.17 -13.56 -1.73
CA ALA A 176 14.63 -13.45 -1.68
C ALA A 176 15.11 -12.33 -0.74
N ASP A 177 14.37 -11.22 -0.61
CA ASP A 177 14.71 -10.13 0.34
C ASP A 177 14.54 -10.59 1.78
N VAL A 178 13.50 -11.40 2.06
CA VAL A 178 13.25 -11.97 3.39
C VAL A 178 14.35 -12.95 3.80
N GLY A 179 14.90 -13.70 2.84
CA GLY A 179 15.96 -14.69 3.07
C GLY A 179 17.39 -14.16 2.99
N ASP A 180 17.62 -12.90 2.60
CA ASP A 180 18.95 -12.34 2.42
C ASP A 180 19.62 -11.99 3.76
N PRO A 181 20.68 -12.71 4.20
CA PRO A 181 21.36 -12.43 5.46
C PRO A 181 22.12 -11.08 5.44
N THR A 182 22.34 -10.50 4.25
CA THR A 182 22.97 -9.20 4.06
C THR A 182 21.95 -8.06 3.90
N GLY A 183 20.66 -8.40 3.84
CA GLY A 183 19.54 -7.49 3.71
C GLY A 183 19.31 -6.62 4.97
N PRO A 184 18.39 -5.65 4.91
CA PRO A 184 18.00 -4.90 6.10
C PRO A 184 17.35 -5.82 7.15
N LYS A 185 17.52 -5.51 8.44
CA LYS A 185 16.83 -6.23 9.53
C LYS A 185 15.30 -6.19 9.42
N ILE A 186 14.76 -5.20 8.72
CA ILE A 186 13.33 -5.07 8.43
C ILE A 186 13.20 -5.13 6.91
N PRO A 187 12.44 -6.09 6.35
CA PRO A 187 12.26 -6.23 4.91
C PRO A 187 11.83 -4.93 4.25
N HIS A 188 12.26 -4.72 3.00
CA HIS A 188 11.84 -3.54 2.27
C HIS A 188 10.38 -3.63 1.85
N SER A 189 9.90 -4.82 1.49
CA SER A 189 8.51 -5.10 1.17
C SER A 189 7.66 -5.27 2.43
N SER A 190 6.40 -4.88 2.33
CA SER A 190 5.39 -5.32 3.30
C SER A 190 4.00 -5.38 2.67
N ILE A 191 3.18 -6.28 3.18
CA ILE A 191 1.77 -6.40 2.83
C ILE A 191 1.00 -5.22 3.43
N VAL A 192 0.26 -4.50 2.58
CA VAL A 192 -0.81 -3.60 3.04
C VAL A 192 -2.11 -4.39 3.07
N GLY A 193 -2.45 -5.06 1.97
CA GLY A 193 -3.50 -6.06 1.87
C GLY A 193 -4.88 -5.56 2.32
N LEU A 194 -5.68 -6.45 2.90
CA LEU A 194 -7.00 -6.07 3.42
C LEU A 194 -6.86 -5.17 4.65
N GLN A 195 -7.51 -4.02 4.58
CA GLN A 195 -7.57 -2.99 5.61
C GLN A 195 -9.05 -2.60 5.84
N PRO A 196 -9.40 -1.85 6.90
CA PRO A 196 -10.77 -1.39 7.09
C PRO A 196 -11.29 -0.52 5.93
N LEU A 197 -10.39 0.12 5.18
CA LEU A 197 -10.69 0.92 4.00
C LEU A 197 -10.55 0.07 2.72
N ARG A 198 -11.34 0.37 1.69
CA ARG A 198 -11.49 -0.51 0.52
C ARG A 198 -10.26 -0.56 -0.40
N ARG A 199 -9.65 0.60 -0.69
CA ARG A 199 -8.63 0.74 -1.74
C ARG A 199 -7.48 -0.28 -1.68
N PRO A 200 -6.85 -0.55 -0.52
CA PRO A 200 -5.74 -1.51 -0.47
C PRO A 200 -6.14 -2.93 -0.85
N ALA A 201 -7.36 -3.35 -0.49
CA ALA A 201 -7.90 -4.66 -0.83
C ALA A 201 -8.12 -4.77 -2.34
N GLU A 202 -8.81 -3.80 -2.95
CA GLU A 202 -9.10 -3.78 -4.38
C GLU A 202 -7.83 -3.67 -5.25
N GLN A 203 -6.75 -3.11 -4.70
CA GLN A 203 -5.46 -2.96 -5.39
C GLN A 203 -4.49 -4.13 -5.12
N TYR A 204 -4.88 -5.09 -4.28
CA TYR A 204 -4.05 -6.23 -3.89
C TYR A 204 -2.70 -5.73 -3.35
N ALA A 205 -2.81 -4.75 -2.45
CA ALA A 205 -1.75 -3.80 -2.21
C ALA A 205 -0.57 -4.39 -1.42
N TRP A 206 0.61 -4.18 -2.00
CA TRP A 206 1.89 -4.32 -1.35
C TRP A 206 2.61 -2.98 -1.40
N CYS A 207 3.59 -2.78 -0.53
CA CYS A 207 4.44 -1.60 -0.61
C CYS A 207 5.90 -1.95 -0.47
N TYR A 208 6.75 -1.15 -1.12
CA TYR A 208 8.19 -1.19 -0.99
C TYR A 208 8.69 0.08 -0.29
N ARG A 209 9.30 -0.08 0.88
CA ARG A 209 9.87 1.00 1.68
C ARG A 209 11.23 1.42 1.13
N LEU A 210 11.22 2.49 0.33
CA LEU A 210 12.43 2.98 -0.32
C LEU A 210 13.28 3.85 0.61
N PRO A 211 14.58 3.56 0.81
CA PRO A 211 15.47 4.44 1.56
C PRO A 211 15.64 5.82 0.90
N LYS A 212 15.80 6.88 1.71
CA LYS A 212 15.89 8.29 1.26
C LYS A 212 16.77 8.55 0.04
N ARG A 213 17.94 7.93 -0.03
CA ARG A 213 18.91 8.15 -1.11
C ARG A 213 18.87 7.08 -2.21
N ALA A 214 18.10 6.01 -2.04
CA ALA A 214 18.02 4.92 -3.00
C ALA A 214 17.12 5.28 -4.19
N SER A 215 17.41 4.72 -5.36
CA SER A 215 16.48 4.62 -6.49
C SER A 215 15.84 3.24 -6.44
N LEU A 216 14.57 3.10 -6.82
CA LEU A 216 13.97 1.77 -7.00
C LEU A 216 14.74 0.99 -8.06
N ASN A 217 15.19 1.66 -9.13
CA ASN A 217 15.88 1.02 -10.26
C ASN A 217 17.22 0.37 -9.89
N SER A 218 17.78 0.69 -8.71
CA SER A 218 19.05 0.16 -8.23
C SER A 218 18.88 -0.85 -7.09
N ARG A 219 17.67 -1.37 -6.86
CA ARG A 219 17.41 -2.31 -5.76
C ARG A 219 17.69 -3.76 -6.21
N PRO A 220 18.24 -4.60 -5.32
CA PRO A 220 18.42 -6.01 -5.62
C PRO A 220 17.07 -6.70 -5.83
N PHE A 221 17.10 -7.88 -6.46
CA PHE A 221 15.94 -8.74 -6.71
C PHE A 221 14.81 -8.10 -7.55
N LEU A 222 15.09 -6.96 -8.18
CA LEU A 222 14.17 -6.22 -9.01
C LEU A 222 14.53 -6.35 -10.48
N THR A 223 13.57 -6.77 -11.30
CA THR A 223 13.68 -6.77 -12.76
C THR A 223 12.82 -5.64 -13.33
N CYS A 224 13.38 -4.82 -14.22
CA CYS A 224 12.66 -3.76 -14.92
C CYS A 224 12.55 -4.11 -16.42
N THR A 225 11.32 -4.31 -16.91
CA THR A 225 11.04 -4.68 -18.30
C THR A 225 10.32 -3.54 -19.01
N PRO A 226 10.96 -2.83 -19.96
CA PRO A 226 10.31 -1.78 -20.73
C PRO A 226 9.45 -2.34 -21.87
N PHE A 227 8.40 -1.60 -22.25
CA PHE A 227 7.51 -1.94 -23.36
C PHE A 227 7.06 -0.70 -24.14
N LEU A 228 6.60 -0.91 -25.38
CA LEU A 228 5.90 0.11 -26.16
C LEU A 228 4.41 0.11 -25.86
N HIS A 229 3.84 1.29 -25.64
CA HIS A 229 2.40 1.45 -25.46
C HIS A 229 1.65 1.01 -26.71
N ASP A 230 0.55 0.31 -26.49
CA ASP A 230 -0.39 -0.12 -27.53
C ASP A 230 -1.78 0.39 -27.14
N ARG A 231 -2.37 1.22 -28.00
CA ARG A 231 -3.69 1.83 -27.79
C ARG A 231 -4.77 0.79 -27.45
N ARG A 232 -4.80 -0.33 -28.17
CA ARG A 232 -5.83 -1.36 -27.99
C ARG A 232 -5.64 -2.07 -26.65
N VAL A 233 -4.41 -2.31 -26.24
CA VAL A 233 -4.10 -2.91 -24.93
C VAL A 233 -4.48 -1.95 -23.80
N SER A 234 -4.11 -0.67 -23.90
CA SER A 234 -4.45 0.34 -22.89
C SER A 234 -5.97 0.48 -22.69
N ILE A 235 -6.74 0.52 -23.77
CA ILE A 235 -8.22 0.58 -23.69
C ILE A 235 -8.77 -0.67 -22.99
N LYS A 236 -8.35 -1.87 -23.39
CA LYS A 236 -8.83 -3.12 -22.77
C LYS A 236 -8.51 -3.20 -21.28
N VAL A 237 -7.30 -2.80 -20.89
CA VAL A 237 -6.91 -2.77 -19.48
C VAL A 237 -7.73 -1.74 -18.71
N PHE A 238 -7.96 -0.56 -19.28
CA PHE A 238 -8.79 0.48 -18.67
C PHE A 238 -10.24 0.02 -18.46
N GLU A 239 -10.86 -0.59 -19.48
CA GLU A 239 -12.22 -1.15 -19.43
C GLU A 239 -12.33 -2.30 -18.42
N ARG A 240 -11.30 -3.16 -18.32
CA ARG A 240 -11.26 -4.29 -17.38
C ARG A 240 -11.42 -3.89 -15.91
N PHE A 241 -11.02 -2.67 -15.57
CA PHE A 241 -11.14 -2.09 -14.22
C PHE A 241 -12.18 -0.97 -14.15
N GLU A 242 -13.13 -0.93 -15.09
CA GLU A 242 -14.23 0.05 -15.14
C GLU A 242 -13.70 1.49 -15.06
N GLY A 243 -12.68 1.78 -15.86
CA GLY A 243 -12.03 3.09 -15.88
C GLY A 243 -11.26 3.46 -14.61
N GLY A 244 -11.03 2.48 -13.73
CA GLY A 244 -10.35 2.62 -12.45
C GLY A 244 -11.30 2.63 -11.24
N GLU A 245 -12.62 2.62 -11.44
CA GLU A 245 -13.60 2.65 -10.34
C GLU A 245 -13.48 1.43 -9.42
N GLN A 246 -13.16 0.25 -9.98
CA GLN A 246 -12.88 -0.96 -9.18
C GLN A 246 -11.69 -0.75 -8.23
N LEU A 247 -10.62 -0.09 -8.68
CA LEU A 247 -9.39 0.10 -7.90
C LEU A 247 -9.46 1.30 -6.94
N PHE A 248 -10.31 2.27 -7.26
CA PHE A 248 -10.48 3.52 -6.51
C PHE A 248 -11.96 3.75 -6.21
N PRO A 249 -12.61 2.87 -5.43
CA PRO A 249 -13.99 3.07 -5.06
C PRO A 249 -14.16 4.41 -4.32
N SER A 250 -15.35 5.00 -4.48
CA SER A 250 -15.71 6.24 -3.80
C SER A 250 -15.55 6.07 -2.29
N ASP A 251 -14.88 7.05 -1.66
CA ASP A 251 -14.58 7.04 -0.24
C ASP A 251 -14.57 8.49 0.28
N PRO A 252 -15.47 8.86 1.22
CA PRO A 252 -15.52 10.20 1.82
C PRO A 252 -14.19 10.64 2.45
N LEU A 253 -13.34 9.69 2.84
CA LEU A 253 -12.03 9.96 3.39
C LEU A 253 -11.09 10.65 2.39
N ALA A 254 -11.31 10.49 1.07
CA ALA A 254 -10.48 11.09 0.04
C ALA A 254 -10.42 12.63 0.13
N GLU A 255 -11.55 13.28 0.40
CA GLU A 255 -11.63 14.73 0.53
C GLU A 255 -10.94 15.22 1.81
N LYS A 256 -11.12 14.48 2.90
CA LYS A 256 -10.44 14.75 4.18
C LYS A 256 -8.92 14.60 4.07
N ALA A 257 -8.45 13.55 3.39
CA ALA A 257 -7.03 13.37 3.09
C ALA A 257 -6.47 14.50 2.21
N LEU A 258 -7.23 14.96 1.22
CA LEU A 258 -6.88 16.12 0.42
C LEU A 258 -6.74 17.38 1.29
N HIS A 259 -7.68 17.63 2.20
CA HIS A 259 -7.57 18.77 3.13
C HIS A 259 -6.32 18.67 4.03
N ILE A 260 -6.03 17.49 4.58
CA ILE A 260 -4.79 17.22 5.34
C ILE A 260 -3.55 17.47 4.48
N SER A 261 -3.59 17.14 3.18
CA SER A 261 -2.45 17.37 2.29
C SER A 261 -2.15 18.87 2.10
N LEU A 262 -3.18 19.72 2.13
CA LEU A 262 -3.08 21.15 1.83
C LEU A 262 -2.92 22.05 3.07
N THR A 263 -3.33 21.57 4.26
CA THR A 263 -3.35 22.38 5.48
C THR A 263 -1.98 22.94 5.89
N LYS A 264 -2.03 24.09 6.56
CA LYS A 264 -0.91 24.73 7.26
C LYS A 264 -1.10 24.75 8.79
N LYS A 265 -2.19 24.18 9.28
CA LYS A 265 -2.48 24.01 10.70
C LYS A 265 -2.39 22.53 11.03
N PHE A 266 -1.70 22.19 12.11
CA PHE A 266 -1.54 20.82 12.59
C PHE A 266 -1.84 20.75 14.08
N SER A 267 -2.46 19.67 14.53
CA SER A 267 -2.69 19.42 15.94
C SER A 267 -1.38 19.22 16.69
N GLN A 268 -1.39 19.56 17.97
CA GLN A 268 -0.30 19.28 18.89
C GLN A 268 0.01 17.78 18.93
N ASN A 269 -1.02 16.93 18.82
CA ASN A 269 -0.84 15.48 18.85
C ASN A 269 -0.08 14.97 17.61
N ALA A 270 -0.42 15.46 16.42
CA ALA A 270 0.32 15.12 15.19
C ALA A 270 1.78 15.57 15.24
N PHE A 271 2.03 16.77 15.79
CA PHE A 271 3.39 17.27 16.01
C PHE A 271 4.19 16.34 16.95
N GLN A 272 3.60 15.92 18.08
CA GLN A 272 4.26 15.03 19.03
C GLN A 272 4.52 13.64 18.43
N MET A 273 3.54 13.07 17.72
CA MET A 273 3.71 11.80 17.01
C MET A 273 4.84 11.84 15.99
N ALA A 274 4.97 12.94 15.23
CA ALA A 274 6.08 13.13 14.31
C ALA A 274 7.42 13.30 15.04
N MET A 275 7.46 14.11 16.12
CA MET A 275 8.68 14.28 16.93
C MET A 275 9.18 12.95 17.52
N ALA A 276 8.27 12.11 18.01
CA ALA A 276 8.61 10.81 18.61
C ALA A 276 9.36 9.90 17.63
N LYS A 277 9.05 9.94 16.33
CA LYS A 277 9.76 9.17 15.29
C LYS A 277 11.23 9.56 15.14
N HIS A 278 11.59 10.80 15.47
CA HIS A 278 12.97 11.29 15.38
C HIS A 278 13.76 11.17 16.69
N GLY A 279 13.08 10.98 17.82
CA GLY A 279 13.70 10.98 19.14
C GLY A 279 14.61 12.20 19.33
N LYS A 280 15.85 11.99 19.80
CA LYS A 280 16.83 13.07 20.05
C LYS A 280 17.42 13.71 18.77
N LYS A 281 17.12 13.22 17.57
CA LYS A 281 17.67 13.74 16.28
C LYS A 281 17.08 15.08 15.85
N MET A 282 15.98 15.50 16.47
CA MET A 282 15.34 16.80 16.24
C MET A 282 15.05 17.49 17.56
N LYS A 283 15.41 18.77 17.67
CA LYS A 283 15.12 19.59 18.86
C LYS A 283 13.80 20.32 18.66
N GLN A 284 12.86 20.12 19.58
CA GLN A 284 11.49 20.66 19.50
C GLN A 284 11.44 22.17 19.21
N GLY A 285 12.16 23.00 19.98
CA GLY A 285 12.14 24.46 19.78
C GLY A 285 12.66 24.91 18.40
N SER A 286 13.73 24.27 17.91
CA SER A 286 14.27 24.54 16.57
C SER A 286 13.29 24.12 15.47
N THR A 287 12.64 22.96 15.64
CA THR A 287 11.59 22.49 14.73
C THR A 287 10.41 23.46 14.69
N LEU A 288 9.89 23.90 15.84
CA LEU A 288 8.79 24.87 15.92
C LEU A 288 9.13 26.18 15.22
N ASN A 289 10.33 26.73 15.43
CA ASN A 289 10.79 27.93 14.73
C ASN A 289 10.89 27.72 13.21
N ALA A 290 11.34 26.54 12.77
CA ALA A 290 11.39 26.21 11.35
C ALA A 290 9.98 26.05 10.73
N LEU A 291 9.02 25.48 11.46
CA LEU A 291 7.62 25.39 11.05
C LEU A 291 6.98 26.77 10.92
N LYS A 292 7.18 27.64 11.92
CA LYS A 292 6.68 29.03 11.89
C LYS A 292 7.18 29.80 10.67
N ARG A 293 8.46 29.67 10.33
CA ARG A 293 9.05 30.26 9.10
C ARG A 293 8.44 29.71 7.81
N LYS A 294 7.87 28.51 7.82
CA LYS A 294 7.13 27.90 6.69
C LYS A 294 5.63 28.21 6.72
N GLY A 295 5.20 29.13 7.59
CA GLY A 295 3.80 29.52 7.76
C GLY A 295 2.94 28.44 8.39
N ILE A 296 3.54 27.52 9.15
CA ILE A 296 2.82 26.42 9.81
C ILE A 296 2.52 26.77 11.26
N ALA A 297 1.27 26.55 11.66
CA ALA A 297 0.80 26.72 13.02
C ALA A 297 0.49 25.36 13.66
N ILE A 298 0.90 25.21 14.93
CA ILE A 298 0.48 24.08 15.76
C ILE A 298 -0.66 24.55 16.65
N ILE A 299 -1.76 23.80 16.65
CA ILE A 299 -3.02 24.11 17.35
C ILE A 299 -3.43 22.96 18.27
N ASN A 300 -4.32 23.21 19.23
CA ASN A 300 -4.73 22.19 20.21
C ASN A 300 -5.87 21.28 19.73
N THR A 301 -6.51 21.60 18.61
CA THR A 301 -7.63 20.84 18.06
C THR A 301 -7.23 20.10 16.78
N PRO A 302 -7.88 18.95 16.47
CA PRO A 302 -7.70 18.28 15.18
C PRO A 302 -8.09 19.20 14.02
N THR A 303 -7.35 19.09 12.92
CA THR A 303 -7.60 19.93 11.74
C THR A 303 -8.77 19.45 10.90
N VAL A 304 -9.12 18.17 11.03
CA VAL A 304 -10.19 17.49 10.31
C VAL A 304 -10.83 16.49 11.27
N ALA A 305 -12.16 16.38 11.20
CA ALA A 305 -12.94 15.40 11.94
C ALA A 305 -14.08 14.87 11.07
N PHE A 306 -14.68 13.75 11.49
CA PHE A 306 -15.96 13.27 10.96
C PHE A 306 -17.10 13.92 11.74
N SER A 307 -18.06 14.50 11.03
CA SER A 307 -19.35 14.89 11.59
C SER A 307 -20.13 13.66 12.08
N GLU A 308 -21.15 13.87 12.91
CA GLU A 308 -22.01 12.78 13.39
C GLU A 308 -22.71 12.06 12.23
N THR A 309 -23.18 12.82 11.23
CA THR A 309 -23.80 12.25 10.02
C THR A 309 -22.83 11.37 9.25
N GLU A 310 -21.59 11.84 9.02
CA GLU A 310 -20.56 11.03 8.35
C GLU A 310 -20.25 9.76 9.15
N GLN A 311 -20.17 9.83 10.48
CA GLN A 311 -19.94 8.65 11.32
C GLN A 311 -21.09 7.64 11.21
N GLN A 312 -22.34 8.10 11.18
CA GLN A 312 -23.51 7.23 11.00
C GLN A 312 -23.51 6.56 9.63
N GLU A 313 -23.21 7.29 8.56
CA GLU A 313 -23.12 6.75 7.20
C GLU A 313 -21.99 5.73 7.07
N ILE A 314 -20.81 6.04 7.62
CA ILE A 314 -19.67 5.12 7.66
C ILE A 314 -20.01 3.86 8.45
N SER A 315 -20.68 3.97 9.60
CA SER A 315 -21.09 2.81 10.39
C SER A 315 -22.06 1.93 9.62
N LYS A 316 -23.06 2.54 8.97
CA LYS A 316 -24.05 1.81 8.16
C LYS A 316 -23.38 1.08 6.99
N ASP A 317 -22.46 1.73 6.27
CA ASP A 317 -21.69 1.09 5.20
C ASP A 317 -20.83 -0.07 5.74
N TRP A 318 -20.15 0.15 6.86
CA TRP A 318 -19.31 -0.85 7.51
C TRP A 318 -20.12 -2.08 7.92
N ASP A 319 -21.25 -1.88 8.60
CA ASP A 319 -22.11 -2.97 9.05
C ASP A 319 -22.66 -3.81 7.90
N ALA A 320 -22.96 -3.18 6.77
CA ALA A 320 -23.42 -3.88 5.58
C ALA A 320 -22.33 -4.75 4.94
N ARG A 321 -21.08 -4.27 4.88
CA ARG A 321 -19.99 -4.97 4.16
C ARG A 321 -19.10 -5.85 5.02
N LYS A 322 -19.04 -5.63 6.34
CA LYS A 322 -18.14 -6.37 7.25
C LYS A 322 -18.34 -7.89 7.21
N PRO A 323 -19.56 -8.48 7.07
CA PRO A 323 -19.71 -9.93 7.02
C PRO A 323 -19.07 -10.53 5.76
N TYR A 324 -19.26 -9.86 4.61
CA TYR A 324 -18.65 -10.25 3.34
C TYR A 324 -17.12 -10.07 3.36
N LEU A 325 -16.62 -9.03 4.05
CA LEU A 325 -15.19 -8.85 4.23
C LEU A 325 -14.59 -9.99 5.06
N PHE A 326 -15.26 -10.39 6.15
CA PHE A 326 -14.81 -11.48 7.02
C PHE A 326 -14.84 -12.84 6.32
N SER A 327 -15.85 -13.13 5.50
CA SER A 327 -15.94 -14.38 4.74
C SER A 327 -14.82 -14.56 3.71
N ARG A 328 -14.09 -13.49 3.38
CA ARG A 328 -12.94 -13.52 2.47
C ARG A 328 -11.60 -13.73 3.18
N ILE A 329 -11.58 -13.81 4.51
CA ILE A 329 -10.37 -14.01 5.29
C ILE A 329 -10.17 -15.49 5.58
N HIS A 330 -9.06 -16.03 5.10
CA HIS A 330 -8.62 -17.40 5.34
C HIS A 330 -7.40 -17.42 6.26
N PHE A 331 -7.19 -18.55 6.91
CA PHE A 331 -5.99 -18.78 7.70
C PHE A 331 -5.64 -20.26 7.72
N ARG A 332 -4.35 -20.55 7.92
CA ARG A 332 -3.86 -21.91 8.12
C ARG A 332 -3.07 -21.97 9.42
N LYS A 333 -3.32 -23.01 10.21
CA LYS A 333 -2.43 -23.36 11.32
C LYS A 333 -1.25 -24.13 10.73
N ALA A 334 -0.03 -23.61 10.86
CA ALA A 334 1.14 -24.47 10.77
C ALA A 334 1.01 -25.48 11.92
N CYS A 335 0.96 -26.78 11.61
CA CYS A 335 0.91 -27.81 12.63
C CYS A 335 2.14 -27.60 13.53
N PRO A 336 1.99 -27.37 14.84
CA PRO A 336 3.15 -27.44 15.72
C PRO A 336 3.65 -28.88 15.60
N VAL A 337 4.86 -29.07 15.08
CA VAL A 337 5.56 -30.33 15.27
C VAL A 337 5.72 -30.43 16.78
N TYR A 338 4.84 -31.20 17.43
CA TYR A 338 5.06 -31.66 18.78
C TYR A 338 6.37 -32.42 18.73
N ALA A 339 7.45 -31.80 19.23
CA ALA A 339 8.59 -32.57 19.70
C ALA A 339 8.13 -33.30 20.98
N SER A 340 7.38 -34.38 20.80
CA SER A 340 7.34 -35.47 21.76
C SER A 340 8.64 -36.24 21.59
N ALA A 341 9.71 -35.72 22.19
CA ALA A 341 10.74 -36.60 22.72
C ALA A 341 10.35 -36.81 24.19
N ASP A 342 9.40 -37.70 24.40
CA ASP A 342 9.25 -38.34 25.69
C ASP A 342 10.24 -39.50 25.70
N ASP A 343 11.08 -39.47 26.73
CA ASP A 343 12.04 -40.49 27.08
C ASP A 343 11.36 -41.87 27.16
N SER A 344 11.86 -42.85 26.41
CA SER A 344 11.97 -44.24 26.90
C SER A 344 12.71 -45.16 25.92
N LEU A 345 13.80 -45.72 26.47
CA LEU A 345 14.71 -46.78 26.01
C LEU A 345 15.84 -46.39 25.05
#